data_AF-A0A9D6UIC2-F1
#
_entry.id   AF-A0A9D6UIC2-F1
#
_cell.length_a   1.000
_cell.length_b   1.000
_cell.length_c   1.000
_cell.angle_alpha   90.00
_cell.angle_beta   90.00
_cell.angle_gamma   90.00
#
_symmetry.space_group_name_H-M   'P 1'
#
loop_
_entity.id
_entity.type
_entity.pdbx_description
1 polymer ?
#
loop_
_entity_poly.entity_id
_entity_poly.type
_entity_poly.pdbx_seq_one_letter_code
_entity_poly.pdbx_strand_id
1 'polypeptide(L)' 'EALARSVRLRISAAALRSVEHRGGLDAFLVKAKSEELSQNARTLKREIEKKQAAASA' A
#
# COMPACT_ATOMS: atom_id res chain seq x y z
N GLU A 1 8.51 3.52 -0.52
CA GLU A 1 8.93 3.54 0.90
C GLU A 1 8.32 4.74 1.66
N ALA A 2 7.00 4.97 1.58
CA ALA A 2 6.41 6.23 2.08
C ALA A 2 6.24 6.27 3.62
N LEU A 3 6.16 5.10 4.26
CA LEU A 3 5.79 4.98 5.66
C LEU A 3 6.99 4.92 6.63
N ALA A 4 8.23 4.73 6.14
CA ALA A 4 9.47 4.59 6.92
C ALA A 4 9.37 3.64 8.14
N ARG A 5 8.42 2.69 8.09
CA ARG A 5 8.17 1.70 9.14
C ARG A 5 7.84 0.36 8.50
N SER A 6 8.24 -0.71 9.16
CA SER A 6 7.93 -2.08 8.73
C SER A 6 6.45 -2.38 8.95
N VAL A 7 5.74 -2.77 7.90
CA VAL A 7 4.34 -3.18 7.96
C VAL A 7 4.28 -4.69 7.77
N ARG A 8 3.70 -5.41 8.74
CA ARG A 8 3.46 -6.86 8.64
C ARG A 8 2.00 -7.12 8.32
N LEU A 9 1.75 -7.78 7.20
CA LEU A 9 0.42 -8.19 6.76
C LEU A 9 0.44 -9.68 6.43
N ARG A 10 -0.61 -10.40 6.77
CA ARG A 10 -0.85 -11.75 6.23
C ARG A 10 -1.45 -11.60 4.84
N ILE A 11 -0.74 -12.11 3.83
CA ILE A 11 -1.11 -11.99 2.42
C ILE A 11 -1.07 -13.36 1.73
N SER A 12 -1.83 -13.49 0.64
CA SER A 12 -1.75 -14.65 -0.24
C SER A 12 -0.57 -14.52 -1.22
N ALA A 13 -0.17 -15.63 -1.82
CA ALA A 13 0.89 -15.65 -2.84
C ALA A 13 0.54 -14.79 -4.08
N ALA A 14 -0.74 -14.70 -4.44
CA ALA A 14 -1.21 -13.87 -5.54
C ALA A 14 -1.05 -12.37 -5.24
N ALA A 15 -1.33 -11.97 -3.99
CA ALA A 15 -1.13 -10.60 -3.54
C ALA A 15 0.36 -10.24 -3.53
N LEU A 16 1.24 -11.13 -3.06
CA LEU A 16 2.69 -10.93 -3.09
C LEU A 16 3.20 -10.67 -4.52
N ARG A 17 2.83 -11.55 -5.46
CA ARG A 17 3.22 -11.41 -6.88
C ARG A 17 2.71 -10.11 -7.50
N SER A 18 1.51 -9.68 -7.12
CA SER A 18 0.90 -8.42 -7.55
C SER A 18 1.62 -7.18 -7.03
N VAL A 19 2.19 -7.26 -5.82
CA VAL A 19 3.00 -6.21 -5.20
C VAL A 19 4.35 -6.11 -5.92
N GLU A 20 5.00 -7.25 -6.18
CA GLU A 20 6.27 -7.29 -6.92
C GLU A 20 6.11 -6.75 -8.34
N HIS A 21 5.07 -7.16 -9.06
CA HIS A 21 4.78 -6.69 -10.41
C HIS A 21 4.50 -5.18 -10.47
N ARG A 22 3.90 -4.62 -9.42
CA ARG A 22 3.64 -3.16 -9.33
C ARG A 22 4.84 -2.37 -8.80
N GLY A 23 5.96 -3.01 -8.48
CA GLY A 23 7.17 -2.34 -8.00
C GLY A 23 7.11 -1.92 -6.54
N GLY A 24 6.34 -2.63 -5.70
CA GLY A 24 6.32 -2.43 -4.25
C GLY A 24 4.94 -2.17 -3.66
N LEU A 25 4.88 -2.18 -2.32
CA LEU A 25 3.62 -2.10 -1.57
C LEU A 25 2.96 -0.74 -1.69
N ASP A 26 3.72 0.36 -1.63
CA ASP A 26 3.17 1.72 -1.76
C ASP A 26 2.49 1.90 -3.13
N ALA A 27 3.18 1.51 -4.21
CA ALA A 27 2.67 1.59 -5.58
C ALA A 27 1.43 0.71 -5.78
N PHE A 28 1.41 -0.48 -5.18
CA PHE A 28 0.22 -1.33 -5.16
C PHE A 28 -0.94 -0.65 -4.44
N LEU A 29 -0.74 -0.15 -3.23
CA LEU A 29 -1.82 0.43 -2.41
C LEU A 29 -2.41 1.70 -3.02
N VAL A 30 -1.60 2.55 -3.65
CA VAL A 30 -2.09 3.76 -4.35
C VAL A 30 -3.01 3.40 -5.51
N LYS A 31 -2.63 2.39 -6.31
CA LYS A 31 -3.40 1.97 -7.50
C LYS A 31 -4.54 1.00 -7.20
N ALA A 32 -4.51 0.30 -6.07
CA ALA A 32 -5.52 -0.67 -5.71
C ALA A 32 -6.86 -0.01 -5.36
N LYS A 33 -7.96 -0.66 -5.73
CA LYS A 33 -9.32 -0.23 -5.37
C LYS A 33 -9.58 -0.51 -3.89
N SER A 34 -10.27 0.41 -3.22
CA SER A 34 -10.58 0.27 -1.80
C SER A 34 -11.41 -0.98 -1.51
N GLU A 35 -12.33 -1.37 -2.41
CA GLU A 35 -13.17 -2.56 -2.30
C GLU A 35 -12.37 -3.86 -2.16
N GLU A 36 -11.21 -3.97 -2.83
CA GLU A 36 -10.35 -5.15 -2.83
C GLU A 36 -9.33 -5.17 -1.67
N LEU A 37 -9.25 -4.07 -0.90
CA LEU A 37 -8.34 -3.93 0.22
C LEU A 37 -9.03 -4.31 1.53
N SER A 38 -8.30 -5.05 2.38
CA SER A 38 -8.70 -5.27 3.78
C SER A 38 -8.72 -3.95 4.55
N GLN A 39 -9.43 -3.93 5.68
CA GLN A 39 -9.56 -2.71 6.51
C GLN A 39 -8.18 -2.10 6.88
N ASN A 40 -7.21 -2.94 7.24
CA ASN A 40 -5.85 -2.51 7.55
C ASN A 40 -5.14 -1.90 6.33
N ALA A 41 -5.31 -2.51 5.16
CA ALA A 41 -4.72 -2.01 3.93
C ALA A 41 -5.37 -0.69 3.46
N ARG A 42 -6.68 -0.49 3.68
CA ARG A 42 -7.37 0.79 3.43
C ARG A 42 -6.83 1.91 4.33
N THR A 43 -6.56 1.61 5.59
CA THR A 43 -5.95 2.58 6.51
C THR A 43 -4.53 2.93 6.06
N LEU A 44 -3.73 1.94 5.69
CA LEU A 44 -2.38 2.17 5.16
C LEU A 44 -2.39 2.98 3.87
N LYS A 45 -3.33 2.70 2.95
CA LYS A 45 -3.51 3.48 1.72
C LYS A 45 -3.72 4.95 2.04
N ARG A 46 -4.65 5.27 2.95
CA ARG A 46 -4.93 6.65 3.38
C ARG A 46 -3.72 7.34 3.99
N GLU A 47 -2.95 6.62 4.82
CA GLU A 47 -1.72 7.17 5.40
C GLU A 47 -0.64 7.43 4.33
N ILE A 48 -0.50 6.53 3.35
CA ILE A 48 0.44 6.70 2.23
C ILE A 48 0.02 7.88 1.36
N GLU A 49 -1.26 8.00 1.01
CA GLU A 49 -1.79 9.13 0.25
C GLU A 49 -1.54 10.45 0.97
N LYS A 50 -1.80 10.50 2.29
CA LYS A 50 -1.52 11.69 3.11
C LYS A 50 -0.03 12.04 3.17
N LYS A 51 0.84 11.04 3.32
CA LYS A 51 2.30 11.26 3.33
C LYS A 51 2.86 11.64 1.97
N GLN A 52 2.34 11.07 0.88
CA GLN A 52 2.75 11.48 -0.47
C GLN A 52 2.31 12.90 -0.78
N ALA A 53 1.11 13.29 -0.38
CA ALA A 53 0.66 14.68 -0.49
C ALA A 53 1.57 15.64 0.31
N ALA A 54 2.01 15.23 1.51
CA ALA A 54 2.93 16.02 2.33
C ALA A 54 4.38 16.02 1.82
N ALA A 55 4.82 14.98 1.11
CA ALA A 55 6.17 14.88 0.53
C ALA A 55 6.31 15.58 -0.82
N SER A 56 5.19 15.92 -1.46
CA SER A 56 5.15 16.62 -2.75
C SER A 56 4.97 18.14 -2.60
N ALA A 57 4.92 18.65 -1.36
CA ALA A 57 4.76 20.06 -1.00
C ALA A 57 6.05 20.59 -0.37
#